data_AF-A0A1S3HW85-F1
#
_entry.id   AF-A0A1S3HW85-F1
#
_cell.length_a   1.000
_cell.length_b   1.000
_cell.length_c   1.000
_cell.angle_alpha   90.00
_cell.angle_beta   90.00
_cell.angle_gamma   90.00
#
_symmetry.space_group_name_H-M   'P 1'
#
loop_
_entity.id
_entity.type
_entity.pdbx_description
1 polymer ?
#
loop_
_entity_poly.entity_id
_entity_poly.type
_entity_poly.pdbx_seq_one_letter_code
_entity_poly.pdbx_strand_id
1 'polypeptide(L)'
;MEVFQEANSEEAERIRSVRENTYVRLFGHIRAFQGKKNVVAFRIQPVTDMNELTTHILEVMQAHMASKMQMEAGDAPAKTVAADNTYSGAQGSIPANGLTPIQAQVAQTISDCRDEQGVSVYEIAKQLEGLTEKAIRSAIEFLSSEGHIYSTIDDDHYKATDS
;
A
#
# COMPACT_ATOMS: atom_id res chain seq x y z
N MET A 1 12.74 6.88 15.93
CA MET A 1 11.64 6.71 14.97
C MET A 1 10.89 8.02 14.98
N GLU A 2 11.02 8.81 13.92
CA GLU A 2 10.40 10.14 13.84
C GLU A 2 9.04 9.99 13.15
N VAL A 3 8.00 10.52 13.79
CA VAL A 3 6.61 10.46 13.33
C VAL A 3 6.24 11.87 12.86
N PHE A 4 5.84 12.01 11.59
CA PHE A 4 5.41 13.28 11.00
C PHE A 4 3.92 13.18 10.63
N GLN A 5 3.12 14.18 11.01
CA GLN A 5 1.71 14.28 10.64
C GLN A 5 1.22 15.75 10.62
N GLU A 6 0.39 16.10 9.64
CA GLU A 6 -0.38 17.36 9.58
C GLU A 6 -1.60 17.26 10.52
N ALA A 7 -1.68 18.16 11.51
CA ALA A 7 -2.59 18.01 12.64
C ALA A 7 -3.94 18.72 12.44
N ASN A 8 -5.03 17.99 12.67
CA ASN A 8 -6.37 18.55 12.94
C ASN A 8 -6.47 18.94 14.43
N SER A 9 -7.18 20.02 14.76
CA SER A 9 -7.03 20.76 16.03
C SER A 9 -7.32 19.98 17.32
N GLU A 10 -8.24 19.01 17.30
CA GLU A 10 -8.61 18.20 18.48
C GLU A 10 -7.63 17.03 18.74
N GLU A 11 -7.04 16.49 17.68
CA GLU A 11 -6.05 15.41 17.77
C GLU A 11 -4.71 15.94 18.27
N ALA A 12 -4.39 17.19 17.92
CA ALA A 12 -3.23 17.91 18.44
C ALA A 12 -3.23 18.09 19.98
N GLU A 13 -4.40 18.25 20.61
CA GLU A 13 -4.49 18.35 22.08
C GLU A 13 -4.26 17.00 22.76
N ARG A 14 -4.80 15.91 22.22
CA ARG A 14 -4.56 14.55 22.74
C ARG A 14 -3.09 14.19 22.63
N ILE A 15 -2.44 14.55 21.52
CA ILE A 15 -1.01 14.31 21.32
C ILE A 15 -0.14 15.15 22.26
N ARG A 16 -0.50 16.43 22.52
CA ARG A 16 0.20 17.26 23.52
C ARG A 16 0.14 16.70 24.95
N SER A 17 -0.85 15.85 25.24
CA SER A 17 -0.95 15.17 26.54
C SER A 17 -0.04 13.93 26.66
N VAL A 18 0.50 13.42 25.55
CA VAL A 18 1.41 12.27 25.54
C VAL A 18 2.79 12.73 26.01
N ARG A 19 3.20 12.25 27.18
CA ARG A 19 4.55 12.47 27.72
C ARG A 19 5.51 11.41 27.21
N GLU A 20 6.79 11.74 27.17
CA GLU A 20 7.86 10.77 26.97
C GLU A 20 7.69 9.59 27.94
N ASN A 21 8.06 8.39 27.49
CA ASN A 21 7.93 7.13 28.24
C ASN A 21 6.47 6.66 28.49
N THR A 22 5.52 7.05 27.62
CA THR A 22 4.14 6.55 27.63
C THR A 22 3.90 5.58 26.47
N TYR A 23 3.17 4.49 26.72
CA TYR A 23 2.75 3.59 25.66
C TYR A 23 1.61 4.21 24.85
N VAL A 24 1.71 4.09 23.52
CA VAL A 24 0.69 4.57 22.59
C VAL A 24 0.41 3.50 21.53
N ARG A 25 -0.85 3.41 21.12
CA ARG A 25 -1.28 2.68 19.92
C ARG A 25 -1.29 3.65 18.74
N LEU A 26 -0.52 3.29 17.71
CA LEU A 26 -0.38 4.08 16.50
C LEU A 26 -1.10 3.40 15.34
N PHE A 27 -1.81 4.20 14.54
CA PHE A 27 -2.37 3.78 13.26
C PHE A 27 -1.77 4.66 12.18
N GLY A 28 -1.20 4.05 11.15
CA GLY A 28 -0.44 4.76 10.15
C GLY A 28 0.06 3.85 9.04
N HIS A 29 0.68 4.48 8.04
CA HIS A 29 1.33 3.80 6.93
C HIS A 29 2.84 3.76 7.18
N ILE A 30 3.44 2.59 6.95
CA ILE A 30 4.91 2.44 6.96
C ILE A 30 5.42 2.93 5.60
N ARG A 31 6.36 3.87 5.60
CA ARG A 31 7.01 4.42 4.40
C ARG A 31 8.52 4.30 4.52
N ALA A 32 9.23 4.06 3.43
CA ALA A 32 10.68 4.09 3.40
C ALA A 32 11.16 5.35 2.66
N PHE A 33 12.01 6.16 3.29
CA PHE A 33 12.61 7.34 2.67
C PHE A 33 14.11 7.34 2.92
N GLN A 34 14.91 7.44 1.86
CA GLN A 34 16.39 7.35 1.93
C GLN A 34 16.88 6.09 2.69
N GLY A 35 16.23 4.95 2.46
CA GLY A 35 16.54 3.68 3.13
C GLY A 35 16.11 3.60 4.61
N LYS A 36 15.50 4.66 5.17
CA LYS A 36 14.98 4.69 6.53
C LYS A 36 13.48 4.43 6.53
N LYS A 37 13.04 3.45 7.33
CA LYS A 37 11.61 3.16 7.55
C LYS A 37 11.04 4.16 8.55
N ASN A 38 10.03 4.89 8.14
CA ASN A 38 9.26 5.86 8.91
C ASN A 38 7.80 5.40 8.96
N VAL A 39 7.05 5.86 9.96
CA VAL A 39 5.59 5.66 10.02
C VAL A 39 4.93 7.02 9.97
N VAL A 40 4.09 7.22 8.97
CA VAL A 40 3.19 8.36 8.90
C VAL A 40 1.93 7.95 9.64
N ALA A 41 1.79 8.42 10.87
CA ALA A 41 0.60 8.18 11.65
C ALA A 41 -0.55 9.04 11.09
N PHE A 42 -1.76 8.50 11.10
CA PHE A 42 -2.99 9.30 10.95
C PHE A 42 -3.80 9.31 12.24
N ARG A 43 -3.54 8.39 13.18
CA ARG A 43 -4.20 8.34 14.49
C ARG A 43 -3.26 7.84 15.59
N ILE A 44 -3.26 8.54 16.73
CA ILE A 44 -2.46 8.21 17.91
C ILE A 44 -3.38 8.11 19.14
N GLN A 45 -3.33 6.99 19.85
CA GLN A 45 -4.13 6.77 21.05
C GLN A 45 -3.24 6.34 22.22
N PRO A 46 -3.24 7.05 23.37
CA PRO A 46 -2.53 6.60 24.55
C PRO A 46 -3.11 5.30 25.08
N VAL A 47 -2.23 4.38 25.47
CA VAL A 47 -2.62 3.11 26.08
C VAL A 47 -3.03 3.36 27.53
N THR A 48 -4.21 2.89 27.90
CA THR A 48 -4.77 3.08 29.25
C THR A 48 -4.72 1.82 30.09
N ASP A 49 -4.78 0.65 29.44
CA ASP A 49 -4.63 -0.66 30.06
C ASP A 49 -3.43 -1.39 29.46
N MET A 50 -2.55 -1.91 30.32
CA MET A 50 -1.38 -2.68 29.89
C MET A 50 -1.75 -4.00 29.21
N ASN A 51 -2.97 -4.50 29.38
CA ASN A 51 -3.45 -5.66 28.62
C ASN A 51 -3.51 -5.38 27.11
N GLU A 52 -3.70 -4.11 26.70
CA GLU A 52 -3.69 -3.72 25.28
C GLU A 52 -2.35 -4.06 24.60
N LEU A 53 -1.24 -3.93 25.34
CA LEU A 53 0.09 -4.27 24.83
C LEU A 53 0.24 -5.77 24.61
N THR A 54 -0.19 -6.57 25.60
CA THR A 54 -0.12 -8.03 25.53
C THR A 54 -0.99 -8.56 24.38
N THR A 55 -2.21 -8.04 24.25
CA THR A 55 -3.11 -8.39 23.14
C THR A 55 -2.48 -8.02 21.80
N HIS A 56 -1.89 -6.83 21.66
CA HIS A 56 -1.24 -6.41 20.42
C HIS A 56 -0.10 -7.36 20.01
N ILE A 57 0.73 -7.81 20.96
CA ILE A 57 1.80 -8.77 20.68
C ILE A 57 1.23 -10.09 20.14
N LEU A 58 0.18 -10.61 20.77
CA LEU A 58 -0.46 -11.86 20.34
C LEU A 58 -1.13 -11.73 18.97
N GLU A 59 -1.80 -10.60 18.71
CA GLU A 59 -2.39 -10.29 17.40
C GLU A 59 -1.32 -10.27 16.29
N VAL A 60 -0.17 -9.62 16.54
CA VAL A 60 0.93 -9.57 15.57
C VAL A 60 1.50 -10.96 15.28
N MET A 61 1.69 -11.78 16.31
CA MET A 61 2.17 -13.16 16.14
C MET A 61 1.18 -13.99 15.31
N GLN A 62 -0.11 -13.87 15.60
CA GLN A 62 -1.16 -14.60 14.91
C GLN A 62 -1.28 -14.14 13.44
N ALA A 63 -1.29 -12.83 13.20
CA ALA A 63 -1.35 -12.26 11.85
C ALA A 63 -0.14 -12.69 11.02
N HIS A 64 1.07 -12.66 11.60
CA HIS A 64 2.28 -13.10 10.92
C HIS A 64 2.22 -14.59 10.53
N MET A 65 1.77 -15.46 11.45
CA MET A 65 1.60 -16.88 11.14
C MET A 65 0.56 -17.10 10.04
N ALA A 66 -0.59 -16.41 10.11
CA ALA A 66 -1.64 -16.52 9.10
C ALA A 66 -1.16 -16.07 7.71
N SER A 67 -0.45 -14.94 7.63
CA SER A 67 0.14 -14.45 6.37
C SER A 67 1.18 -15.41 5.82
N LYS A 68 2.03 -16.00 6.67
CA LYS A 68 3.03 -16.97 6.23
C LYS A 68 2.38 -18.24 5.67
N MET A 69 1.34 -18.75 6.31
CA MET A 69 0.58 -19.91 5.81
C MET A 69 -0.09 -19.63 4.47
N GLN A 70 -0.62 -18.42 4.26
CA GLN A 70 -1.19 -18.03 2.96
C GLN A 70 -0.14 -17.94 1.86
N MET A 71 1.08 -17.51 2.18
CA MET A 71 2.19 -17.48 1.20
C MET A 71 2.70 -18.89 0.86
N GLU A 72 2.79 -19.78 1.85
CA GLU A 72 3.24 -21.17 1.63
C GLU A 72 2.20 -22.04 0.89
N ALA A 73 0.90 -21.74 1.02
CA ALA A 73 -0.16 -22.40 0.26
C ALA A 73 -0.21 -22.01 -1.23
N GLY A 74 0.54 -20.99 -1.65
CA GLY A 74 0.62 -20.51 -3.04
C GLY A 74 1.63 -21.25 -3.94
N ASP A 75 2.46 -22.14 -3.39
CA ASP A 75 3.50 -22.87 -4.14
C ASP A 75 3.12 -24.32 -4.49
N ALA A 76 1.84 -24.68 -4.35
CA ALA A 76 1.36 -25.94 -4.90
C ALA A 76 1.33 -25.82 -6.44
N PRO A 77 2.00 -26.70 -7.20
CA PRO A 77 1.97 -26.64 -8.65
C PRO A 77 0.53 -26.87 -9.09
N ALA A 78 -0.08 -25.83 -9.63
CA ALA A 78 -1.41 -25.88 -10.21
C ALA A 78 -1.41 -26.94 -11.31
N LYS A 79 -1.96 -28.12 -11.00
CA LYS A 79 -2.39 -29.05 -12.03
C LYS A 79 -3.48 -28.35 -12.83
N THR A 80 -3.11 -27.90 -14.01
CA THR A 80 -4.01 -27.48 -15.07
C THR A 80 -4.97 -28.62 -15.38
N VAL A 81 -6.18 -28.53 -14.84
CA VAL A 81 -7.35 -29.18 -15.43
C VAL A 81 -8.26 -28.07 -15.92
N ALA A 82 -8.34 -27.98 -17.24
CA ALA A 82 -9.28 -27.14 -17.93
C ALA A 82 -10.71 -27.55 -17.55
N ALA A 83 -11.50 -26.59 -17.08
CA ALA A 83 -12.95 -26.67 -17.10
C ALA A 83 -13.52 -25.25 -17.12
N ASP A 84 -13.96 -24.88 -18.31
CA ASP A 84 -15.01 -23.92 -18.64
C ASP A 84 -16.09 -23.76 -17.53
N ASN A 85 -16.23 -22.55 -16.97
CA ASN A 85 -17.53 -21.88 -16.71
C ASN A 85 -17.36 -20.49 -16.04
N THR A 86 -17.54 -19.44 -16.83
CA THR A 86 -18.70 -18.53 -16.77
C THR A 86 -19.30 -18.16 -15.37
N TYR A 87 -19.14 -16.86 -15.03
CA TYR A 87 -19.83 -16.03 -14.01
C TYR A 87 -19.78 -16.43 -12.53
N SER A 88 -18.96 -15.73 -11.74
CA SER A 88 -19.33 -15.27 -10.38
C SER A 88 -18.33 -14.25 -9.80
N GLY A 89 -18.90 -13.19 -9.21
CA GLY A 89 -18.35 -12.22 -8.24
C GLY A 89 -16.84 -12.06 -8.14
N ALA A 90 -16.35 -10.91 -8.62
CA ALA A 90 -15.02 -10.39 -8.40
C ALA A 90 -14.70 -10.24 -6.90
N GLN A 91 -14.08 -11.27 -6.32
CA GLN A 91 -13.30 -11.16 -5.11
C GLN A 91 -11.84 -11.16 -5.54
N GLY A 92 -11.36 -9.98 -5.91
CA GLY A 92 -9.99 -9.76 -6.37
C GLY A 92 -9.00 -10.21 -5.31
N SER A 93 -8.24 -11.25 -5.62
CA SER A 93 -7.03 -11.63 -4.92
C SER A 93 -6.13 -10.39 -4.86
N ILE A 94 -5.91 -9.85 -3.66
CA ILE A 94 -4.96 -8.76 -3.43
C ILE A 94 -3.56 -9.40 -3.50
N PRO A 95 -2.74 -9.16 -4.54
CA PRO A 95 -1.36 -9.62 -4.55
C PRO A 95 -0.58 -9.10 -3.32
N ALA A 96 0.46 -9.84 -2.95
CA ALA A 96 1.25 -9.70 -1.71
C ALA A 96 1.79 -8.30 -1.37
N ASN A 97 1.69 -7.34 -2.29
CA ASN A 97 2.08 -5.94 -2.11
C ASN A 97 0.94 -5.04 -1.57
N GLY A 98 -0.25 -5.59 -1.28
CA GLY A 98 -1.41 -4.80 -0.84
C GLY A 98 -2.06 -3.98 -1.97
N LEU A 99 -1.55 -4.10 -3.19
CA LEU A 99 -2.09 -3.48 -4.40
C LEU A 99 -3.20 -4.35 -5.00
N THR A 100 -4.21 -3.74 -5.60
CA THR A 100 -5.12 -4.47 -6.49
C THR A 100 -4.38 -4.96 -7.75
N PRO A 101 -4.87 -5.99 -8.46
CA PRO A 101 -4.22 -6.47 -9.68
C PRO A 101 -4.05 -5.36 -10.73
N ILE A 102 -5.01 -4.43 -10.84
CA ILE A 102 -4.93 -3.28 -11.75
C ILE A 102 -3.81 -2.32 -11.32
N GLN A 103 -3.73 -1.98 -10.02
CA GLN A 103 -2.67 -1.12 -9.50
C GLN A 103 -1.29 -1.76 -9.66
N ALA A 104 -1.16 -3.06 -9.42
CA ALA A 104 0.10 -3.78 -9.62
C ALA A 104 0.54 -3.74 -11.10
N GLN A 105 -0.40 -3.90 -12.03
CA GLN A 105 -0.11 -3.88 -13.46
C GLN A 105 0.29 -2.47 -13.95
N VAL A 106 -0.38 -1.42 -13.47
CA VAL A 106 -0.01 -0.02 -13.75
C VAL A 106 1.36 0.30 -13.16
N ALA A 107 1.62 -0.11 -11.90
CA ALA A 107 2.91 0.11 -11.25
C ALA A 107 4.08 -0.58 -11.98
N GLN A 108 3.89 -1.82 -12.45
CA GLN A 108 4.89 -2.52 -13.26
C GLN A 108 5.16 -1.79 -14.58
N THR A 109 4.11 -1.37 -15.29
CA THR A 109 4.25 -0.64 -16.56
C THR A 109 5.07 0.65 -16.39
N ILE A 110 4.82 1.39 -15.31
CA ILE A 110 5.56 2.62 -15.00
C ILE A 110 7.01 2.32 -14.58
N SER A 111 7.22 1.22 -13.83
CA SER A 111 8.56 0.80 -13.38
C SER A 111 9.44 0.26 -14.51
N ASP A 112 8.85 -0.37 -15.53
CA ASP A 112 9.58 -0.92 -16.67
C ASP A 112 10.06 0.17 -17.64
N CYS A 113 9.48 1.38 -17.56
CA CYS A 113 9.88 2.49 -18.37
C CYS A 113 11.22 3.09 -17.91
N ARG A 114 12.15 3.16 -18.86
CA ARG A 114 13.50 3.70 -18.64
C ARG A 114 13.67 5.13 -19.14
N ASP A 115 12.63 5.73 -19.71
CA ASP A 115 12.71 7.09 -20.23
C ASP A 115 12.86 8.10 -19.08
N GLU A 116 13.67 9.14 -19.35
CA GLU A 116 13.89 10.21 -18.38
C GLU A 116 12.61 10.98 -18.06
N GLN A 117 11.72 11.11 -19.05
CA GLN A 117 10.44 11.82 -18.93
C GLN A 117 9.35 11.00 -18.23
N GLY A 118 9.52 9.69 -18.03
CA GLY A 118 8.48 8.80 -17.49
C GLY A 118 7.50 8.32 -18.56
N VAL A 119 6.39 7.71 -18.13
CA VAL A 119 5.34 7.17 -19.00
C VAL A 119 4.11 8.06 -18.96
N SER A 120 3.54 8.36 -20.12
CA SER A 120 2.27 9.07 -20.20
C SER A 120 1.06 8.18 -19.87
N VAL A 121 -0.03 8.76 -19.35
CA VAL A 121 -1.31 8.03 -19.15
C VAL A 121 -1.78 7.35 -20.43
N TYR A 122 -1.56 8.00 -21.58
CA TYR A 122 -1.93 7.47 -22.89
C TYR A 122 -1.14 6.19 -23.25
N GLU A 123 0.16 6.17 -23.00
CA GLU A 123 1.00 4.99 -23.25
C GLU A 123 0.64 3.83 -22.32
N ILE A 124 0.34 4.11 -21.05
CA ILE A 124 -0.15 3.11 -20.10
C ILE A 124 -1.46 2.50 -20.62
N ALA A 125 -2.40 3.33 -21.08
CA ALA A 125 -3.68 2.86 -21.62
C ALA A 125 -3.50 2.04 -22.90
N LYS A 126 -2.52 2.39 -23.73
CA LYS A 126 -2.18 1.63 -24.94
C LYS A 126 -1.51 0.29 -24.63
N GLN A 127 -0.68 0.23 -23.59
CA GLN A 127 0.03 -1.00 -23.21
C GLN A 127 -0.85 -1.97 -22.41
N LEU A 128 -1.86 -1.43 -21.73
CA LEU A 128 -2.86 -2.17 -20.96
C LEU A 128 -4.20 -2.25 -21.71
N GLU A 129 -4.16 -2.80 -22.94
CA GLU A 129 -5.36 -3.02 -23.75
C GLU A 129 -6.36 -3.92 -22.99
N GLY A 130 -7.46 -3.33 -22.52
CA GLY A 130 -8.50 -4.03 -21.75
C GLY A 130 -8.93 -3.32 -20.47
N LEU A 131 -8.20 -2.31 -20.00
CA LEU A 131 -8.60 -1.48 -18.86
C LEU A 131 -9.27 -0.18 -19.30
N THR A 132 -10.27 0.26 -18.54
CA THR A 132 -10.90 1.56 -18.78
C THR A 132 -9.98 2.68 -18.29
N GLU A 133 -9.95 3.80 -19.02
CA GLU A 133 -9.12 4.97 -18.64
C GLU A 133 -9.42 5.45 -17.21
N LYS A 134 -10.69 5.36 -16.78
CA LYS A 134 -11.11 5.69 -15.41
C LYS A 134 -10.43 4.81 -14.35
N ALA A 135 -10.29 3.50 -14.62
CA ALA A 135 -9.61 2.59 -13.72
C ALA A 135 -8.11 2.87 -13.64
N ILE A 136 -7.49 3.23 -14.78
CA ILE A 136 -6.08 3.60 -14.85
C ILE A 136 -5.82 4.88 -14.06
N ARG A 137 -6.60 5.95 -14.28
CA ARG A 137 -6.46 7.21 -13.52
C ARG A 137 -6.64 7.01 -12.02
N SER A 138 -7.61 6.21 -11.60
CA SER A 138 -7.81 5.87 -10.19
C SER A 138 -6.64 5.07 -9.60
N ALA A 139 -6.05 4.15 -10.37
CA ALA A 139 -4.85 3.43 -9.95
C ALA A 139 -3.63 4.35 -9.83
N ILE A 140 -3.43 5.27 -10.77
CA ILE A 140 -2.35 6.26 -10.75
C ILE A 140 -2.49 7.19 -9.55
N GLU A 141 -3.68 7.72 -9.27
CA GLU A 141 -3.95 8.56 -8.11
C GLU A 141 -3.61 7.84 -6.80
N PHE A 142 -4.04 6.57 -6.68
CA PHE A 142 -3.69 5.74 -5.54
C PHE A 142 -2.18 5.53 -5.43
N LEU A 143 -1.51 5.10 -6.50
CA LEU A 143 -0.06 4.85 -6.52
C LEU A 143 0.74 6.12 -6.22
N SER A 144 0.27 7.28 -6.67
CA SER A 144 0.85 8.59 -6.38
C SER A 144 0.68 8.95 -4.89
N SER A 145 -0.52 8.75 -4.33
CA SER A 145 -0.81 9.01 -2.91
C SER A 145 -0.04 8.09 -1.95
N GLU A 146 0.18 6.83 -2.35
CA GLU A 146 1.01 5.85 -1.65
C GLU A 146 2.51 6.11 -1.85
N GLY A 147 2.88 6.92 -2.85
CA GLY A 147 4.26 7.30 -3.14
C GLY A 147 5.04 6.27 -3.98
N HIS A 148 4.35 5.33 -4.62
CA HIS A 148 4.96 4.40 -5.57
C HIS A 148 5.42 5.08 -6.85
N ILE A 149 4.72 6.16 -7.25
CA ILE A 149 5.01 6.93 -8.45
C ILE A 149 4.96 8.43 -8.14
N TYR A 150 5.62 9.24 -8.97
CA TYR A 150 5.57 10.70 -8.93
C TYR A 150 5.40 11.28 -10.35
N SER A 151 4.80 12.47 -10.45
CA SER A 151 4.71 13.20 -11.72
C SER A 151 6.05 13.87 -12.05
N THR A 152 6.43 13.86 -13.33
CA THR A 152 7.73 14.35 -13.78
C THR A 152 7.63 15.76 -14.36
N ILE A 153 7.32 15.87 -15.66
CA ILE A 153 7.35 17.11 -16.44
C ILE A 153 5.98 17.79 -16.53
N ASP A 154 4.90 17.01 -16.42
CA ASP A 154 3.52 17.49 -16.46
C ASP A 154 2.60 16.58 -15.63
N ASP A 155 1.29 16.85 -15.66
CA ASP A 155 0.28 16.14 -14.89
C ASP A 155 -0.12 14.77 -15.49
N ASP A 156 0.38 14.43 -16.68
CA ASP A 156 0.07 13.17 -17.36
C ASP A 156 1.29 12.23 -17.50
N HIS A 157 2.50 12.65 -17.09
CA HIS A 157 3.71 11.82 -17.10
C HIS A 157 4.12 11.36 -15.69
N TYR A 158 4.31 10.05 -15.53
CA TYR A 158 4.60 9.42 -14.23
C TYR A 158 5.85 8.55 -14.28
N LYS A 159 6.56 8.49 -13.14
CA LYS A 159 7.74 7.65 -12.95
C LYS A 159 7.72 6.95 -11.60
N ALA A 160 8.32 5.77 -11.52
CA ALA A 160 8.40 5.00 -10.27
C ALA A 160 9.42 5.62 -9.30
N THR A 161 9.07 5.62 -8.01
CA THR A 161 9.91 6.16 -6.92
C THR A 161 11.06 5.21 -6.53
N ASP A 162 10.94 3.91 -6.82
CA ASP A 162 11.99 2.91 -6.59
C ASP A 162 12.89 2.84 -7.83
N SER A 163 14.16 3.20 -7.68
CA SER A 163 15.22 3.11 -8.70
C SER A 163 16.45 2.46 -8.09
#